data_AF-A0A382L0N3-F1
#
_entry.id   AF-A0A382L0N3-F1
#
_cell.length_a   1.000
_cell.length_b   1.000
_cell.length_c   1.000
_cell.angle_alpha   90.00
_cell.angle_beta   90.00
_cell.angle_gamma   90.00
#
_symmetry.space_group_name_H-M   'P 1'
#
loop_
_entity.id
_entity.type
_entity.pdbx_description
1 polymer ?
#
loop_
_entity_poly.entity_id
_entity_poly.type
_entity_poly.pdbx_seq_one_letter_code
_entity_poly.pdbx_strand_id
1 'polypeptide(L)'
;GIKVSSKFVDPNQPPPPQELFKYTDGFGCFLPCGLDVPGFPRADLYHLEWYVPIDEDHHYYIIAQGTIARSEEDKRLFDKELEDHLAADIWNNDPNADPFGEGSNPGGFNNADVFGREAIHHSYANEDFWNRERLYKPDYSVIQWRMLVHKYARGIQKASQFTS
;
A
#
# COMPACT_ATOMS: atom_id res chain seq x y z
N GLY A 1 4.62 -7.80 -11.81
CA GLY A 1 5.45 -6.59 -11.57
C GLY A 1 6.71 -6.99 -10.84
N ILE A 2 7.72 -6.12 -10.79
CA ILE A 2 8.87 -6.34 -9.90
C ILE A 2 8.47 -5.82 -8.51
N LYS A 3 8.57 -6.66 -7.47
CA LYS A 3 8.17 -6.38 -6.09
C LYS A 3 9.43 -6.22 -5.22
N VAL A 4 9.46 -5.20 -4.37
CA VAL A 4 10.41 -5.12 -3.24
C VAL A 4 9.70 -5.69 -2.02
N SER A 5 10.13 -6.86 -1.55
CA SER A 5 9.68 -7.37 -0.25
C SER A 5 10.44 -6.67 0.87
N SER A 6 9.75 -6.36 1.96
CA SER A 6 10.38 -5.87 3.20
C SER A 6 11.33 -6.89 3.84
N LYS A 7 11.21 -8.17 3.46
CA LYS A 7 12.24 -9.17 3.75
C LYS A 7 13.45 -8.90 2.86
N PHE A 8 14.37 -8.10 3.40
CA PHE A 8 15.75 -7.84 2.95
C PHE A 8 16.11 -8.50 1.60
N VAL A 9 15.78 -7.84 0.49
CA VAL A 9 16.31 -8.21 -0.82
C VAL A 9 17.76 -7.69 -0.90
N ASP A 10 18.73 -8.58 -1.11
CA ASP A 10 20.09 -8.17 -1.43
C ASP A 10 20.11 -7.56 -2.84
N PRO A 11 20.42 -6.24 -2.98
CA PRO A 11 20.43 -5.59 -4.29
C PRO A 11 21.47 -6.15 -5.26
N ASN A 12 22.48 -6.88 -4.76
CA ASN A 12 23.51 -7.52 -5.56
C ASN A 12 23.17 -8.96 -5.95
N GLN A 13 22.11 -9.55 -5.38
CA GLN A 13 21.65 -10.90 -5.67
C GLN A 13 20.13 -10.93 -5.84
N PRO A 14 19.59 -10.37 -6.95
CA PRO A 14 18.17 -10.46 -7.22
C PRO A 14 17.75 -11.94 -7.35
N PRO A 15 16.57 -12.33 -6.83
CA PRO A 15 16.09 -13.70 -6.97
C PRO A 15 15.92 -14.07 -8.45
N PRO A 16 16.21 -15.32 -8.85
CA PRO A 16 16.09 -15.75 -10.23
C PRO A 16 14.64 -15.65 -10.73
N PRO A 17 14.41 -15.49 -12.04
CA PRO A 17 13.07 -15.53 -12.63
C PRO A 17 12.39 -16.85 -12.23
N GLN A 18 11.27 -16.78 -11.52
CA GLN A 18 10.55 -17.97 -11.07
C GLN A 18 9.66 -18.48 -12.21
N GLU A 19 9.84 -19.75 -12.62
CA GLU A 19 9.05 -20.43 -13.66
C GLU A 19 7.58 -20.66 -13.27
N LEU A 20 7.27 -20.55 -11.97
CA LEU A 20 5.94 -20.62 -11.39
C LEU A 20 5.75 -19.41 -10.48
N PHE A 21 4.66 -18.67 -10.65
CA PHE A 21 4.31 -17.58 -9.74
C PHE A 21 3.97 -18.16 -8.36
N LYS A 22 4.95 -18.20 -7.46
CA LYS A 22 4.73 -18.41 -6.04
C LYS A 22 4.57 -17.03 -5.41
N TYR A 23 3.42 -16.75 -4.82
CA TYR A 23 3.21 -15.52 -4.06
C TYR A 23 4.33 -15.42 -3.01
N THR A 24 5.15 -14.39 -3.12
CA THR A 24 6.35 -14.28 -2.28
C THR A 24 5.93 -13.96 -0.85
N ASP A 25 6.41 -14.75 0.11
CA ASP A 25 6.15 -14.50 1.52
C ASP A 25 6.71 -13.11 1.90
N GLY A 26 5.85 -12.20 2.34
CA GLY A 26 6.22 -10.87 2.85
C GLY A 26 5.41 -9.73 2.25
N PHE A 27 5.30 -8.64 3.01
CA PHE A 27 4.67 -7.42 2.56
C PHE A 27 5.64 -6.61 1.69
N GLY A 28 5.15 -5.84 0.71
CA GLY A 28 6.06 -5.05 -0.12
C GLY A 28 5.44 -4.30 -1.28
N CYS A 29 6.15 -3.24 -1.70
CA CYS A 29 5.74 -2.38 -2.81
C CYS A 29 6.04 -3.03 -4.16
N PHE A 30 5.22 -2.74 -5.16
CA PHE A 30 5.42 -3.17 -6.54
C PHE A 30 5.04 -2.07 -7.55
N LEU A 31 5.73 -2.06 -8.68
CA LEU A 31 5.42 -1.13 -9.77
C LEU A 31 3.99 -1.35 -10.32
N PRO A 32 3.24 -0.28 -10.65
CA PRO A 32 3.69 1.12 -10.67
C PRO A 32 3.59 1.88 -9.34
N CYS A 33 2.64 1.54 -8.47
CA CYS A 33 2.37 2.24 -7.19
C CYS A 33 1.53 1.36 -6.25
N GLY A 34 1.78 0.05 -6.27
CA GLY A 34 1.02 -0.92 -5.50
C GLY A 34 1.75 -1.34 -4.22
N LEU A 35 0.98 -1.70 -3.20
CA LEU A 35 1.43 -2.35 -1.98
C LEU A 35 0.66 -3.66 -1.79
N ASP A 36 1.38 -4.68 -1.38
CA ASP A 36 0.84 -6.01 -1.08
C ASP A 36 1.13 -6.38 0.37
N VAL A 37 0.07 -6.65 1.14
CA VAL A 37 0.10 -7.01 2.56
C VAL A 37 -0.65 -8.34 2.76
N PRO A 38 0.01 -9.48 2.51
CA PRO A 38 -0.61 -10.78 2.68
C PRO A 38 -0.85 -11.09 4.16
N GLY A 39 -1.98 -11.70 4.47
CA GLY A 39 -2.37 -12.05 5.84
C GLY A 39 -2.91 -10.88 6.65
N PHE A 40 -3.37 -9.82 5.98
CA PHE A 40 -3.96 -8.64 6.61
C PHE A 40 -5.40 -8.40 6.08
N PRO A 41 -6.35 -7.97 6.93
CA PRO A 41 -6.24 -7.83 8.39
C PRO A 41 -6.27 -9.17 9.14
N ARG A 42 -6.54 -10.27 8.42
CA ARG A 42 -6.62 -11.64 8.96
C ARG A 42 -5.75 -12.57 8.11
N ALA A 43 -5.23 -13.63 8.72
CA ALA A 43 -4.16 -14.46 8.13
C ALA A 43 -4.51 -15.14 6.79
N ASP A 44 -5.79 -15.34 6.50
CA ASP A 44 -6.33 -15.93 5.28
C ASP A 44 -6.82 -14.88 4.26
N LEU A 45 -6.64 -13.58 4.57
CA LEU A 45 -6.98 -12.47 3.69
C LEU A 45 -5.74 -11.88 3.01
N TYR A 46 -6.00 -11.22 1.90
CA TYR A 46 -5.04 -10.43 1.14
C TYR A 46 -5.50 -8.99 1.15
N HIS A 47 -4.58 -8.08 1.43
CA HIS A 47 -4.82 -6.65 1.36
C HIS A 47 -3.88 -6.03 0.32
N LEU A 48 -4.46 -5.39 -0.69
CA LEU A 48 -3.75 -4.76 -1.78
C LEU A 48 -4.13 -3.29 -1.83
N GLU A 49 -3.12 -2.44 -1.95
CA GLU A 49 -3.32 -0.99 -2.01
C GLU A 49 -2.71 -0.43 -3.28
N TRP A 50 -3.32 0.61 -3.84
CA TRP A 50 -2.73 1.42 -4.90
C TRP A 50 -2.85 2.90 -4.58
N TYR A 51 -1.77 3.63 -4.87
CA TYR A 51 -1.69 5.09 -4.77
C TYR A 51 -1.62 5.67 -6.18
N VAL A 52 -2.75 5.68 -6.88
CA VAL A 52 -2.79 6.02 -8.31
C VAL A 52 -2.75 7.55 -8.46
N PRO A 53 -1.71 8.14 -9.08
CA PRO A 53 -1.62 9.59 -9.22
C PRO A 53 -2.81 10.14 -10.02
N ILE A 54 -3.43 11.21 -9.50
CA ILE A 54 -4.44 12.01 -10.21
C ILE A 54 -3.74 13.21 -10.84
N ASP A 55 -3.01 13.95 -10.01
CA ASP A 55 -2.15 15.08 -10.37
C ASP A 55 -0.91 15.10 -9.45
N GLU A 56 -0.23 16.24 -9.34
CA GLU A 56 0.99 16.40 -8.52
C GLU A 56 0.74 16.40 -7.01
N ASP A 57 -0.50 16.68 -6.58
CA ASP A 57 -0.88 16.83 -5.17
C ASP A 57 -1.85 15.73 -4.70
N HIS A 58 -2.51 15.02 -5.62
CA HIS A 58 -3.58 14.06 -5.30
C HIS A 58 -3.33 12.67 -5.89
N HIS A 59 -3.83 11.66 -5.18
CA HIS A 59 -3.87 10.28 -5.65
C HIS A 59 -5.19 9.62 -5.25
N TYR A 60 -5.64 8.65 -6.04
CA TYR A 60 -6.63 7.69 -5.55
C TYR A 60 -5.94 6.74 -4.59
N TYR A 61 -6.54 6.58 -3.41
CA TYR A 61 -6.19 5.51 -2.50
C TYR A 61 -7.17 4.35 -2.67
N ILE A 62 -6.75 3.34 -3.42
CA ILE A 62 -7.58 2.19 -3.77
C ILE A 62 -7.15 1.02 -2.90
N ILE A 63 -8.09 0.45 -2.16
CA ILE A 63 -7.87 -0.76 -1.37
C ILE A 63 -8.72 -1.89 -1.95
N ALA A 64 -8.10 -3.05 -2.15
CA ALA A 64 -8.79 -4.28 -2.45
C ALA A 64 -8.47 -5.33 -1.38
N GLN A 65 -9.52 -5.91 -0.82
CA GLN A 65 -9.41 -7.09 0.03
C GLN A 65 -9.81 -8.34 -0.75
N GLY A 66 -9.11 -9.43 -0.52
CA GLY A 66 -9.40 -10.70 -1.17
C GLY A 66 -9.20 -11.89 -0.25
N THR A 67 -9.82 -13.00 -0.60
CA THR A 67 -9.61 -14.32 0.01
C THR A 67 -9.63 -15.39 -1.08
N ILE A 68 -9.21 -16.61 -0.74
CA ILE A 68 -9.37 -17.77 -1.63
C ILE A 68 -10.77 -18.35 -1.42
N ALA A 69 -11.68 -18.11 -2.38
CA ALA A 69 -12.98 -18.77 -2.42
C ALA A 69 -12.95 -20.01 -3.34
N ARG A 70 -13.41 -21.15 -2.84
CA ARG A 70 -13.51 -22.42 -3.57
C ARG A 70 -14.95 -22.81 -3.90
N SER A 71 -15.92 -22.12 -3.30
CA SER A 71 -17.35 -22.34 -3.50
C SER A 71 -18.11 -21.00 -3.58
N GLU A 72 -19.35 -21.04 -4.08
CA GLU A 72 -20.24 -19.87 -4.02
C GLU A 72 -20.61 -19.49 -2.58
N GLU A 73 -20.63 -20.46 -1.65
CA GLU A 73 -20.86 -20.18 -0.24
C GLU A 73 -19.68 -19.43 0.38
N ASP A 74 -18.43 -19.77 -0.01
CA ASP A 74 -17.25 -19.03 0.45
C ASP A 74 -17.31 -17.56 0.04
N LYS A 75 -17.75 -17.29 -1.21
CA LYS A 75 -17.96 -15.93 -1.70
C LYS A 75 -19.03 -15.21 -0.89
N ARG A 76 -20.19 -15.86 -0.68
CA ARG A 76 -21.30 -15.28 0.09
C ARG A 76 -20.89 -14.95 1.52
N LEU A 77 -20.10 -15.80 2.16
CA LEU A 77 -19.57 -15.56 3.50
C LEU A 77 -18.56 -14.40 3.50
N PHE A 78 -17.68 -14.35 2.51
CA PHE A 78 -16.73 -13.24 2.36
C PHE A 78 -17.43 -11.90 2.11
N ASP A 79 -18.42 -11.85 1.22
CA ASP A 79 -19.20 -10.63 0.94
C ASP A 79 -19.90 -10.13 2.20
N LYS A 80 -20.49 -11.05 2.98
CA LYS A 80 -21.10 -10.73 4.27
C LYS A 80 -20.07 -10.19 5.28
N GLU A 81 -18.91 -10.81 5.38
CA GLU A 81 -17.84 -10.37 6.28
C GLU A 81 -17.29 -8.98 5.87
N LEU A 82 -17.19 -8.73 4.56
CA LEU A 82 -16.79 -7.45 4.01
C LEU A 82 -17.78 -6.35 4.39
N GLU A 83 -19.07 -6.58 4.20
CA GLU A 83 -20.15 -5.65 4.54
C GLU A 83 -20.27 -5.40 6.04
N ASP A 84 -20.21 -6.46 6.86
CA ASP A 84 -20.47 -6.37 8.29
C ASP A 84 -19.25 -5.87 9.09
N HIS A 85 -18.03 -6.15 8.64
CA HIS A 85 -16.82 -5.98 9.45
C HIS A 85 -15.63 -5.39 8.68
N LEU A 86 -15.15 -6.06 7.63
CA LEU A 86 -13.83 -5.74 7.08
C LEU A 86 -13.78 -4.34 6.46
N ALA A 87 -14.87 -3.87 5.84
CA ALA A 87 -14.93 -2.51 5.33
C ALA A 87 -14.76 -1.48 6.45
N ALA A 88 -15.37 -1.68 7.61
CA ALA A 88 -15.28 -0.78 8.76
C ALA A 88 -13.91 -0.86 9.47
N ASP A 89 -13.28 -2.04 9.48
CA ASP A 89 -11.93 -2.23 10.04
C ASP A 89 -10.85 -1.52 9.22
N ILE A 90 -11.09 -1.32 7.92
CA ILE A 90 -10.19 -0.59 7.01
C ILE A 90 -10.55 0.89 6.94
N TRP A 91 -11.84 1.17 6.71
CA TRP A 91 -12.43 2.50 6.51
C TRP A 91 -13.58 2.71 7.48
N ASN A 92 -13.39 3.54 8.50
CA ASN A 92 -14.51 3.97 9.33
C ASN A 92 -14.80 5.45 9.13
N ASN A 93 -15.99 5.73 8.63
CA ASN A 93 -16.47 7.11 8.45
C ASN A 93 -17.25 7.62 9.66
N ASP A 94 -17.44 6.80 10.71
CA ASP A 94 -17.98 7.26 11.98
C ASP A 94 -16.86 7.93 12.80
N PRO A 95 -16.92 9.27 12.99
CA PRO A 95 -15.92 10.00 13.76
C PRO A 95 -15.92 9.65 15.26
N ASN A 96 -16.92 8.90 15.74
CA ASN A 96 -17.02 8.40 17.11
C ASN A 96 -16.68 6.92 17.22
N ALA A 97 -16.34 6.25 16.12
CA ALA A 97 -15.96 4.86 16.17
C ALA A 97 -14.65 4.70 16.92
N ASP A 98 -14.73 4.03 18.05
CA ASP A 98 -13.60 3.60 18.86
C ASP A 98 -13.45 2.08 18.71
N PRO A 99 -12.81 1.59 17.64
CA PRO A 99 -12.71 0.15 17.38
C PRO A 99 -11.91 -0.60 18.46
N PHE A 100 -11.21 0.11 19.37
CA PHE A 100 -10.37 -0.49 20.40
C PHE A 100 -10.74 -0.08 21.84
N GLY A 101 -11.70 0.81 22.05
CA GLY A 101 -12.07 1.32 23.38
C GLY A 101 -11.06 2.32 23.98
N GLU A 102 -10.20 2.94 23.15
CA GLU A 102 -9.08 3.78 23.56
C GLU A 102 -9.27 5.29 23.28
N GLY A 103 -10.46 5.73 22.84
CA GLY A 103 -10.82 7.13 22.62
C GLY A 103 -11.04 7.51 21.16
N SER A 104 -10.97 8.82 20.85
CA SER A 104 -11.18 9.39 19.51
C SER A 104 -10.02 9.06 18.57
N ASN A 105 -9.89 7.79 18.21
CA ASN A 105 -9.12 7.31 17.08
C ASN A 105 -10.00 7.50 15.83
N PRO A 106 -9.50 8.03 14.70
CA PRO A 106 -10.25 7.93 13.45
C PRO A 106 -10.46 6.44 13.19
N GLY A 107 -11.66 5.91 13.40
CA GLY A 107 -11.89 4.47 13.28
C GLY A 107 -11.40 3.92 11.95
N GLY A 108 -11.09 2.62 11.87
CA GLY A 108 -10.55 2.00 10.66
C GLY A 108 -9.04 2.20 10.53
N PHE A 109 -8.31 1.10 10.32
CA PHE A 109 -6.85 1.05 10.35
C PHE A 109 -6.20 2.01 9.35
N ASN A 110 -6.70 2.09 8.11
CA ASN A 110 -6.08 2.87 7.05
C ASN A 110 -6.44 4.36 7.08
N ASN A 111 -7.35 4.81 7.96
CA ASN A 111 -7.59 6.23 8.20
C ASN A 111 -6.35 6.93 8.76
N ALA A 112 -5.61 6.26 9.65
CA ALA A 112 -4.36 6.79 10.20
C ALA A 112 -3.30 7.01 9.11
N ASP A 113 -3.30 6.18 8.06
CA ASP A 113 -2.39 6.35 6.93
C ASP A 113 -2.72 7.60 6.10
N VAL A 114 -4.00 7.97 5.97
CA VAL A 114 -4.41 9.21 5.31
C VAL A 114 -3.82 10.42 6.04
N PHE A 115 -4.00 10.47 7.37
CA PHE A 115 -3.40 11.52 8.19
C PHE A 115 -1.87 11.54 8.06
N GLY A 116 -1.21 10.38 8.10
CA GLY A 116 0.24 10.28 7.96
C GLY A 116 0.75 10.84 6.63
N ARG A 117 0.02 10.63 5.53
CA ARG A 117 0.36 11.17 4.20
C ARG A 117 0.19 12.67 4.12
N GLU A 118 -0.92 13.20 4.64
CA GLU A 118 -1.19 14.64 4.67
C GLU A 118 -0.14 15.38 5.52
N ALA A 119 0.26 14.81 6.65
CA ALA A 119 1.22 15.41 7.57
C ALA A 119 2.62 15.62 6.95
N ILE A 120 3.02 14.79 5.99
CA ILE A 120 4.33 14.91 5.33
C ILE A 120 4.28 15.70 4.01
N HIS A 121 3.10 15.92 3.44
CA HIS A 121 2.94 16.53 2.12
C HIS A 121 3.63 17.89 2.03
N HIS A 122 3.39 18.78 3.01
CA HIS A 122 4.00 20.11 3.02
C HIS A 122 5.52 20.06 2.90
N SER A 123 6.18 19.20 3.68
CA SER A 123 7.64 19.12 3.74
C SER A 123 8.25 18.58 2.43
N TYR A 124 7.63 17.58 1.80
CA TYR A 124 8.11 17.06 0.51
C TYR A 124 7.79 17.97 -0.67
N ALA A 125 6.67 18.69 -0.64
CA ALA A 125 6.27 19.61 -1.72
C ALA A 125 7.02 20.94 -1.67
N ASN A 126 7.25 21.50 -0.48
CA ASN A 126 7.68 22.91 -0.34
C ASN A 126 9.05 23.09 0.34
N GLU A 127 9.59 22.05 0.99
CA GLU A 127 10.77 22.20 1.84
C GLU A 127 11.99 21.40 1.37
N ASP A 128 12.01 20.86 0.15
CA ASP A 128 13.12 20.08 -0.41
C ASP A 128 13.53 18.88 0.49
N PHE A 129 12.54 18.19 1.06
CA PHE A 129 12.81 17.07 1.96
C PHE A 129 13.49 15.88 1.27
N TRP A 130 13.40 15.76 -0.06
CA TRP A 130 14.17 14.76 -0.81
C TRP A 130 15.68 14.86 -0.55
N ASN A 131 16.21 16.05 -0.25
CA ASN A 131 17.63 16.27 0.08
C ASN A 131 17.89 16.47 1.57
N ARG A 132 16.84 16.59 2.41
CA ARG A 132 16.95 16.96 3.83
C ARG A 132 16.49 15.87 4.80
N GLU A 133 15.75 14.87 4.32
CA GLU A 133 15.26 13.77 5.14
C GLU A 133 16.43 13.03 5.84
N ARG A 134 16.19 12.59 7.07
CA ARG A 134 17.15 11.84 7.87
C ARG A 134 16.59 10.45 8.14
N LEU A 135 16.93 9.54 7.24
CA LEU A 135 16.47 8.16 7.31
C LEU A 135 17.18 7.36 8.41
N TYR A 136 16.49 6.35 8.94
CA TYR A 136 17.04 5.37 9.89
C TYR A 136 16.89 3.94 9.34
N LYS A 137 17.33 2.94 10.10
CA LYS A 137 17.52 1.56 9.60
C LYS A 137 16.29 0.96 8.87
N PRO A 138 15.05 1.07 9.39
CA PRO A 138 13.85 0.52 8.74
C PRO A 138 13.53 1.14 7.37
N ASP A 139 13.97 2.38 7.14
CA ASP A 139 13.77 3.08 5.86
C ASP A 139 14.60 2.47 4.73
N TYR A 140 15.47 1.50 5.00
CA TYR A 140 16.17 0.77 3.95
C TYR A 140 15.20 0.20 2.90
N SER A 141 14.00 -0.23 3.33
CA SER A 141 12.95 -0.70 2.42
C SER A 141 12.47 0.38 1.44
N VAL A 142 12.28 1.62 1.88
CA VAL A 142 11.87 2.74 1.01
C VAL A 142 13.01 3.16 0.07
N ILE A 143 14.26 3.07 0.52
CA ILE A 143 15.43 3.29 -0.34
C ILE A 143 15.46 2.26 -1.46
N GLN A 144 15.30 0.97 -1.14
CA GLN A 144 15.26 -0.10 -2.15
C GLN A 144 14.11 0.09 -3.15
N TRP A 145 12.93 0.50 -2.67
CA TRP A 145 11.82 0.86 -3.53
C TRP A 145 12.17 1.98 -4.51
N ARG A 146 12.73 3.10 -4.03
CA ARG A 146 13.15 4.22 -4.90
C ARG A 146 14.16 3.78 -5.96
N MET A 147 15.14 2.95 -5.59
CA MET A 147 16.12 2.40 -6.53
C MET A 147 15.47 1.51 -7.60
N LEU A 148 14.52 0.65 -7.20
CA LEU A 148 13.76 -0.20 -8.12
C LEU A 148 12.96 0.65 -9.11
N VAL A 149 12.22 1.65 -8.63
CA VAL A 149 11.44 2.56 -9.48
C VAL A 149 12.35 3.27 -10.47
N HIS A 150 13.45 3.87 -10.01
CA HIS A 150 14.39 4.57 -10.86
C HIS A 150 14.92 3.69 -12.01
N LYS A 151 15.20 2.41 -11.73
CA LYS A 151 15.77 1.48 -12.71
C LYS A 151 14.73 0.86 -13.65
N TYR A 152 13.51 0.61 -13.19
CA TYR A 152 12.55 -0.25 -13.88
C TYR A 152 11.20 0.41 -14.20
N ALA A 153 10.97 1.66 -13.80
CA ALA A 153 9.80 2.42 -14.26
C ALA A 153 9.82 2.52 -15.80
N ARG A 154 8.64 2.36 -16.40
CA ARG A 154 8.51 2.32 -17.87
C ARG A 154 8.50 3.69 -18.53
N GLY A 155 8.46 4.76 -17.73
CA GLY A 155 8.44 6.14 -18.19
C GLY A 155 8.19 7.09 -17.03
N ILE A 156 8.46 8.37 -17.27
CA ILE A 156 8.12 9.48 -16.36
C ILE A 156 7.01 10.27 -17.05
N GLN A 157 5.88 10.40 -16.36
CA GLN A 157 4.77 11.23 -16.85
C GLN A 157 5.16 12.70 -16.79
N LYS A 158 4.86 13.44 -17.86
CA LYS A 158 5.10 14.89 -17.98
C LYS A 158 3.77 15.64 -18.09
N ALA A 159 3.75 16.90 -17.66
CA ALA A 159 2.59 17.78 -17.79
C ALA A 159 2.02 17.81 -19.23
N SER A 160 2.90 17.81 -20.23
CA SER A 160 2.52 17.81 -21.66
C SER A 160 1.82 16.54 -22.15
N GLN A 161 1.73 15.50 -21.33
CA GLN A 161 1.15 14.19 -21.67
C GLN A 161 -0.23 13.98 -21.04
N PHE A 162 -0.72 14.92 -20.24
CA PHE A 162 -2.12 14.93 -19.82
C PHE A 162 -2.97 15.41 -21.00
N THR A 163 -3.93 14.56 -21.42
CA THR A 163 -4.95 14.95 -22.38
C THR A 163 -5.99 15.79 -21.66
N SER A 164 -6.15 17.05 -22.08
CA SER A 164 -7.27 17.92 -21.73
C SER A 164 -8.62 17.34 -22.12
#